data_AF-A0A1X1UWN6-F1
#
_entry.id   AF-A0A1X1UWN6-F1
#
_cell.length_a   1.000
_cell.length_b   1.000
_cell.length_c   1.000
_cell.angle_alpha   90.00
_cell.angle_beta   90.00
_cell.angle_gamma   90.00
#
_symmetry.space_group_name_H-M   'P 1'
#
loop_
_entity.id
_entity.type
_entity.pdbx_description
1 polymer ?
#
loop_
_entity_poly.entity_id
_entity_poly.type
_entity_poly.pdbx_seq_one_letter_code
_entity_poly.pdbx_strand_id
1 'polypeptide(L)'
;MTVSKLMSPVLPDDRADLASAELYTDPPGLAALPEEEPLIARSVAKRRNEFITVRHCARIAMSELGVPPVPILKGDKGEPCWPDGVVGSLTHCTGYRGAVVARSTAVRSVGVDAEPHDVLPDGVLDAITLPEERHEIAALPEGLHWDRILFCAKEATYKAWYPLTKRWLGFEDAHIVFDVDADGKTGDFLSKILIDGAALSGPPLTALAGRWSVDQDLVLTAIVL
;
A
#
# COMPACT_ATOMS: atom_id res chain seq x y z
N MET A 1 -14.49 -14.66 -18.01
CA MET A 1 -14.25 -13.20 -17.89
C MET A 1 -13.04 -13.05 -17.01
N THR A 2 -11.93 -12.56 -17.55
CA THR A 2 -10.79 -12.13 -16.73
C THR A 2 -11.28 -10.97 -15.87
N VAL A 3 -11.38 -11.17 -14.56
CA VAL A 3 -11.67 -10.07 -13.64
C VAL A 3 -10.48 -9.11 -13.75
N SER A 4 -10.73 -7.88 -14.20
CA SER A 4 -9.69 -6.85 -14.26
C SER A 4 -9.10 -6.67 -12.87
N LYS A 5 -7.78 -6.71 -12.74
CA LYS A 5 -7.12 -6.56 -11.44
C LYS A 5 -6.95 -5.07 -11.11
N LEU A 6 -7.52 -4.59 -10.01
CA LEU A 6 -7.47 -3.19 -9.58
C LEU A 6 -6.06 -2.72 -9.22
N MET A 7 -5.21 -3.61 -8.69
CA MET A 7 -3.81 -3.26 -8.38
C MET A 7 -2.96 -3.08 -9.64
N SER A 8 -3.39 -3.56 -10.81
CA SER A 8 -2.53 -3.56 -11.99
C SER A 8 -2.13 -2.16 -12.49
N PRO A 9 -3.00 -1.15 -12.57
CA PRO A 9 -2.64 0.18 -13.07
C PRO A 9 -1.60 0.91 -12.23
N VAL A 10 -1.46 0.57 -10.95
CA VAL A 10 -0.52 1.25 -10.03
C VAL A 10 0.84 0.54 -9.91
N LEU A 11 1.01 -0.60 -10.58
CA LEU A 11 2.26 -1.35 -10.55
C LEU A 11 3.04 -1.16 -11.86
N PRO A 12 4.38 -1.23 -11.83
CA PRO A 12 5.18 -1.15 -13.04
C PRO A 12 4.80 -2.24 -14.05
N ASP A 13 4.99 -1.93 -15.33
CA ASP A 13 4.71 -2.85 -16.44
C ASP A 13 5.65 -4.07 -16.41
N ASP A 14 6.93 -3.86 -16.08
CA ASP A 14 7.87 -4.96 -15.85
C ASP A 14 7.61 -5.60 -14.48
N ARG A 15 7.18 -6.86 -14.51
CA ARG A 15 6.82 -7.66 -13.34
C ARG A 15 7.66 -8.92 -13.18
N ALA A 16 8.85 -8.97 -13.79
CA ALA A 16 9.73 -10.14 -13.68
C ALA A 16 10.07 -10.50 -12.21
N ASP A 17 10.19 -9.47 -11.36
CA ASP A 17 10.52 -9.59 -9.94
C ASP A 17 9.40 -9.16 -9.01
N LEU A 18 8.18 -8.93 -9.52
CA LEU A 18 7.05 -8.41 -8.76
C LEU A 18 5.78 -9.23 -9.03
N ALA A 19 5.08 -9.61 -7.97
CA ALA A 19 3.83 -10.34 -8.05
C ALA A 19 2.76 -9.70 -7.16
N SER A 20 1.49 -9.86 -7.55
CA SER A 20 0.37 -9.33 -6.79
C SER A 20 -0.88 -10.20 -6.88
N ALA A 21 -1.58 -10.26 -5.76
CA ALA A 21 -2.88 -10.90 -5.66
C ALA A 21 -3.81 -10.06 -4.81
N GLU A 22 -5.09 -10.13 -5.14
CA GLU A 22 -6.14 -9.34 -4.50
C GLU A 22 -7.46 -10.11 -4.48
N LEU A 23 -8.29 -9.77 -3.49
CA LEU A 23 -9.62 -10.31 -3.30
C LEU A 23 -10.55 -9.19 -2.83
N TYR A 24 -11.81 -9.25 -3.28
CA TYR A 24 -12.83 -8.23 -3.00
C TYR A 24 -13.78 -8.61 -1.87
N THR A 25 -13.65 -9.84 -1.37
CA THR A 25 -14.43 -10.40 -0.26
C THR A 25 -13.53 -11.29 0.59
N ASP A 26 -14.05 -11.80 1.71
CA ASP A 26 -13.38 -12.80 2.53
C ASP A 26 -13.93 -14.21 2.20
N PRO A 27 -13.23 -15.05 1.41
CA PRO A 27 -13.71 -16.38 1.06
C PRO A 27 -13.92 -17.26 2.31
N PRO A 28 -15.03 -18.01 2.38
CA PRO A 28 -15.29 -18.90 3.51
C PRO A 28 -14.27 -20.03 3.55
N GLY A 29 -13.85 -20.43 4.76
CA GLY A 29 -12.94 -21.56 4.97
C GLY A 29 -11.46 -21.24 4.83
N LEU A 30 -11.07 -20.00 4.51
CA LEU A 30 -9.68 -19.58 4.67
C LEU A 30 -9.28 -19.60 6.15
N ALA A 31 -8.07 -20.07 6.41
CA ALA A 31 -7.50 -20.15 7.75
C ALA A 31 -6.13 -19.45 7.79
N ALA A 32 -5.78 -18.93 8.96
CA ALA A 32 -4.42 -18.47 9.22
C ALA A 32 -3.49 -19.69 9.29
N LEU A 33 -2.20 -19.50 9.00
CA LEU A 33 -1.22 -20.53 9.37
C LEU A 33 -1.10 -20.63 10.90
N PRO A 34 -0.73 -21.79 11.47
CA PRO A 34 -0.68 -21.98 12.92
C PRO A 34 0.13 -20.90 13.66
N GLU A 35 1.23 -20.45 13.08
CA GLU A 35 2.10 -19.40 13.62
C GLU A 35 1.48 -18.00 13.57
N GLU A 36 0.49 -17.79 12.70
CA GLU A 36 -0.22 -16.52 12.54
C GLU A 36 -1.46 -16.40 13.46
N GLU A 37 -2.05 -17.52 13.89
CA GLU A 37 -3.24 -17.55 14.76
C GLU A 37 -3.10 -16.71 16.05
N PRO A 38 -1.96 -16.71 16.78
CA PRO A 38 -1.79 -15.89 17.97
C PRO A 38 -1.98 -14.39 17.72
N LEU A 39 -1.67 -13.90 16.51
CA LEU A 39 -1.79 -12.48 16.14
C LEU A 39 -3.24 -12.00 16.06
N ILE A 40 -4.20 -12.93 15.95
CA ILE A 40 -5.62 -12.64 15.79
C ILE A 40 -6.51 -13.37 16.80
N ALA A 41 -5.93 -14.08 17.78
CA ALA A 41 -6.66 -14.88 18.75
C ALA A 41 -7.70 -14.09 19.58
N ARG A 42 -7.44 -12.79 19.81
CA ARG A 42 -8.35 -11.88 20.53
C ARG A 42 -8.98 -10.82 19.64
N SER A 43 -8.81 -10.92 18.33
CA SER A 43 -9.36 -9.95 17.38
C SER A 43 -10.83 -10.24 17.08
N VAL A 44 -11.60 -9.17 16.84
CA VAL A 44 -12.99 -9.28 16.36
C VAL A 44 -13.04 -9.95 14.98
N ALA A 45 -14.20 -10.54 14.63
CA ALA A 45 -14.37 -11.33 13.41
C ALA A 45 -13.96 -10.59 12.13
N LYS A 46 -14.36 -9.32 11.97
CA LYS A 46 -13.97 -8.49 10.82
C LYS A 46 -12.45 -8.44 10.65
N ARG A 47 -11.74 -8.14 11.74
CA ARG A 47 -10.27 -8.06 11.76
C ARG A 47 -9.61 -9.42 11.49
N ARG A 48 -10.18 -10.51 12.01
CA ARG A 48 -9.69 -11.88 11.74
C ARG A 48 -9.76 -12.20 10.25
N ASN A 49 -10.90 -11.94 9.63
CA ASN A 49 -11.14 -12.26 8.22
C ASN A 49 -10.21 -11.45 7.31
N GLU A 50 -10.13 -10.14 7.50
CA GLU A 50 -9.22 -9.26 6.76
C GLU A 50 -7.76 -9.71 6.86
N PHE A 51 -7.31 -10.05 8.07
CA PHE A 51 -5.97 -10.52 8.33
C PHE A 51 -5.65 -11.84 7.60
N ILE A 52 -6.60 -12.79 7.61
CA ILE A 52 -6.46 -14.09 6.95
C ILE A 52 -6.43 -13.92 5.44
N THR A 53 -7.40 -13.18 4.89
CA THR A 53 -7.56 -13.02 3.44
C THR A 53 -6.37 -12.28 2.82
N VAL A 54 -5.88 -11.20 3.44
CA VAL A 54 -4.74 -10.46 2.89
C VAL A 54 -3.44 -11.29 2.92
N ARG A 55 -3.27 -12.16 3.93
CA ARG A 55 -2.13 -13.10 4.00
C ARG A 55 -2.26 -14.25 3.00
N HIS A 56 -3.49 -14.67 2.72
CA HIS A 56 -3.75 -15.59 1.62
C HIS A 56 -3.35 -14.98 0.27
N CYS A 57 -3.73 -13.72 0.00
CA CYS A 57 -3.26 -13.00 -1.19
C CYS A 57 -1.73 -12.94 -1.25
N ALA A 58 -1.07 -12.62 -0.13
CA ALA A 58 0.39 -12.57 -0.09
C ALA A 58 1.05 -13.92 -0.43
N ARG A 59 0.50 -15.03 0.06
CA ARG A 59 0.98 -16.38 -0.29
C ARG A 59 0.74 -16.74 -1.75
N ILE A 60 -0.36 -16.30 -2.37
CA ILE A 60 -0.57 -16.44 -3.82
C ILE A 60 0.52 -15.68 -4.58
N ALA A 61 0.77 -14.41 -4.22
CA ALA A 61 1.77 -13.59 -4.89
C ALA A 61 3.20 -14.14 -4.69
N MET A 62 3.53 -14.63 -3.49
CA MET A 62 4.81 -15.31 -3.23
C MET A 62 4.98 -16.57 -4.10
N SER A 63 3.90 -17.34 -4.29
CA SER A 63 3.92 -18.52 -5.16
C SER A 63 4.25 -18.18 -6.61
N GLU A 64 3.81 -17.03 -7.12
CA GLU A 64 4.17 -16.55 -8.47
C GLU A 64 5.68 -16.23 -8.59
N LEU A 65 6.34 -15.86 -7.48
CA LEU A 65 7.79 -15.65 -7.43
C LEU A 65 8.59 -16.94 -7.16
N GLY A 66 7.92 -18.08 -6.98
CA GLY A 66 8.53 -19.37 -6.64
C GLY A 66 8.88 -19.53 -5.16
N VAL A 67 8.32 -18.69 -4.28
CA VAL A 67 8.54 -18.74 -2.83
C VAL A 67 7.46 -19.62 -2.18
N PRO A 68 7.82 -20.63 -1.38
CA PRO A 68 6.85 -21.51 -0.73
C PRO A 68 6.00 -20.75 0.30
N PRO A 69 4.79 -21.23 0.62
CA PRO A 69 3.93 -20.60 1.61
C PRO A 69 4.57 -20.65 2.99
N VAL A 70 4.76 -19.48 3.60
CA VAL A 70 5.29 -19.28 4.95
C VAL A 70 4.38 -18.33 5.75
N PRO A 71 4.41 -18.36 7.09
CA PRO A 71 3.71 -17.38 7.90
C PRO A 71 4.28 -15.97 7.71
N ILE A 72 3.40 -14.98 7.62
CA ILE A 72 3.75 -13.56 7.54
C ILE A 72 3.39 -12.92 8.88
N LEU A 73 4.38 -12.86 9.77
CA LEU A 73 4.21 -12.32 11.13
C LEU A 73 4.16 -10.78 11.12
N LYS A 74 4.10 -10.18 12.31
CA LYS A 74 4.15 -8.72 12.51
C LYS A 74 5.40 -8.34 13.30
N GLY A 75 6.13 -7.34 12.82
CA GLY A 75 7.23 -6.71 13.54
C GLY A 75 6.77 -5.70 14.59
N ASP A 76 7.73 -4.98 15.17
CA ASP A 76 7.54 -4.13 16.34
C ASP A 76 6.55 -2.97 16.14
N LYS A 77 6.45 -2.43 14.93
CA LYS A 77 5.48 -1.38 14.57
C LYS A 77 4.36 -1.91 13.68
N GLY A 78 4.23 -3.24 13.61
CA GLY A 78 3.18 -3.92 12.89
C GLY A 78 3.46 -4.11 11.40
N GLU A 79 4.68 -3.84 10.93
CA GLU A 79 5.11 -4.18 9.57
C GLU A 79 5.04 -5.70 9.35
N PRO A 80 4.73 -6.17 8.13
CA PRO A 80 4.79 -7.60 7.83
C PRO A 80 6.23 -8.12 7.85
N CYS A 81 6.44 -9.28 8.48
CA CYS A 81 7.71 -10.00 8.42
C CYS A 81 7.73 -10.91 7.19
N TRP A 82 8.44 -10.49 6.15
CA TRP A 82 8.64 -11.26 4.92
C TRP A 82 9.73 -12.32 5.09
N PRO A 83 9.67 -13.45 4.34
CA PRO A 83 10.79 -14.39 4.29
C PRO A 83 12.03 -13.74 3.68
N ASP A 84 13.19 -14.34 3.98
CA ASP A 84 14.47 -13.92 3.40
C ASP A 84 14.38 -13.83 1.87
N GLY A 85 14.93 -12.74 1.33
CA GLY A 85 14.93 -12.49 -0.11
C GLY A 85 13.66 -11.81 -0.64
N VAL A 86 12.62 -11.59 0.18
CA VAL A 86 11.34 -11.00 -0.23
C VAL A 86 11.10 -9.65 0.46
N VAL A 87 10.59 -8.69 -0.30
CA VAL A 87 9.96 -7.46 0.21
C VAL A 87 8.51 -7.40 -0.25
N GLY A 88 7.69 -6.56 0.39
CA GLY A 88 6.29 -6.43 0.01
C GLY A 88 5.50 -5.52 0.92
N SER A 89 4.23 -5.32 0.54
CA SER A 89 3.25 -4.58 1.32
C SER A 89 1.89 -5.24 1.26
N LEU A 90 1.10 -5.01 2.32
CA LEU A 90 -0.26 -5.51 2.48
C LEU A 90 -1.22 -4.32 2.63
N THR A 91 -2.41 -4.43 2.05
CA THR A 91 -3.49 -3.46 2.26
C THR A 91 -4.86 -4.15 2.32
N HIS A 92 -5.80 -3.54 3.02
CA HIS A 92 -7.17 -4.00 3.14
C HIS A 92 -8.06 -2.84 3.59
N CYS A 93 -9.22 -2.71 2.96
CA CYS A 93 -10.28 -1.79 3.36
C CYS A 93 -11.64 -2.47 3.16
N THR A 94 -12.74 -1.75 3.31
CA THR A 94 -14.05 -2.30 2.93
C THR A 94 -14.02 -2.67 1.44
N GLY A 95 -14.40 -3.91 1.10
CA GLY A 95 -14.46 -4.37 -0.30
C GLY A 95 -13.12 -4.75 -0.95
N TYR A 96 -11.99 -4.67 -0.25
CA TYR A 96 -10.68 -4.97 -0.85
C TYR A 96 -9.67 -5.59 0.13
N ARG A 97 -8.86 -6.53 -0.36
CA ARG A 97 -7.63 -7.05 0.27
C ARG A 97 -6.61 -7.25 -0.83
N GLY A 98 -5.40 -6.73 -0.65
CA GLY A 98 -4.34 -6.81 -1.64
C GLY A 98 -2.97 -7.04 -1.02
N ALA A 99 -2.15 -7.79 -1.73
CA ALA A 99 -0.74 -7.98 -1.40
C ALA A 99 0.11 -7.81 -2.65
N VAL A 100 1.23 -7.11 -2.49
CA VAL A 100 2.26 -6.99 -3.51
C VAL A 100 3.57 -7.41 -2.89
N VAL A 101 4.29 -8.32 -3.56
CA VAL A 101 5.58 -8.85 -3.12
C VAL A 101 6.58 -8.80 -4.27
N ALA A 102 7.86 -8.68 -3.93
CA ALA A 102 8.93 -8.62 -4.89
C ALA A 102 10.22 -9.26 -4.37
N ARG A 103 11.14 -9.61 -5.29
CA ARG A 103 12.48 -10.08 -4.92
C ARG A 103 13.32 -8.90 -4.44
N SER A 104 13.86 -9.00 -3.23
CA SER A 104 14.70 -7.96 -2.58
C SER A 104 15.98 -7.62 -3.33
N THR A 105 16.41 -8.49 -4.26
CA THR A 105 17.59 -8.26 -5.12
C THR A 105 17.32 -7.27 -6.25
N ALA A 106 16.05 -7.05 -6.61
CA ALA A 106 15.64 -6.15 -7.69
C ALA A 106 14.81 -4.97 -7.17
N VAL A 107 14.02 -5.19 -6.12
CA VAL A 107 13.15 -4.18 -5.50
C VAL A 107 13.57 -3.97 -4.06
N ARG A 108 13.89 -2.72 -3.71
CA ARG A 108 14.36 -2.31 -2.39
C ARG A 108 13.24 -2.26 -1.37
N SER A 109 12.07 -1.76 -1.75
CA SER A 109 10.89 -1.68 -0.88
C SER A 109 9.61 -1.54 -1.69
N VAL A 110 8.49 -1.93 -1.09
CA VAL A 110 7.15 -1.78 -1.67
C VAL A 110 6.26 -1.16 -0.61
N GLY A 111 5.48 -0.15 -1.00
CA GLY A 111 4.40 0.40 -0.19
C GLY A 111 3.12 0.41 -1.01
N VAL A 112 2.07 -0.25 -0.55
CA VAL A 112 0.75 -0.21 -1.19
C VAL A 112 -0.32 0.11 -0.18
N ASP A 113 -1.30 0.89 -0.64
CA ASP A 113 -2.46 1.23 0.14
C ASP A 113 -3.73 1.20 -0.70
N ALA A 114 -4.87 0.98 -0.04
CA ALA A 114 -6.16 0.89 -0.68
C ALA A 114 -7.23 1.42 0.27
N GLU A 115 -8.09 2.29 -0.24
CA GLU A 115 -9.09 3.00 0.54
C GLU A 115 -10.41 3.07 -0.24
N PRO A 116 -11.59 3.11 0.43
CA PRO A 116 -12.83 3.46 -0.23
C PRO A 116 -12.71 4.87 -0.84
N HIS A 117 -13.17 5.05 -2.06
CA HIS A 117 -13.24 6.36 -2.72
C HIS A 117 -14.41 7.18 -2.17
N ASP A 118 -14.28 7.54 -0.91
CA ASP A 118 -15.23 8.35 -0.15
C ASP A 118 -14.50 9.53 0.51
N VAL A 119 -15.24 10.60 0.79
CA VAL A 119 -14.74 11.77 1.54
C VAL A 119 -14.05 11.36 2.84
N LEU A 120 -13.00 12.09 3.22
CA LEU A 120 -12.45 11.95 4.57
C LEU A 120 -13.46 12.43 5.63
N PRO A 121 -13.47 11.82 6.83
CA PRO A 121 -14.25 12.34 7.95
C PRO A 121 -13.85 13.78 8.30
N ASP A 122 -14.80 14.55 8.83
CA ASP A 122 -14.57 15.94 9.24
C ASP A 122 -13.36 16.07 10.17
N GLY A 123 -12.49 17.04 9.88
CA GLY A 123 -11.28 17.33 10.66
C GLY A 123 -10.09 16.41 10.40
N VAL A 124 -10.24 15.34 9.59
CA VAL A 124 -9.11 14.48 9.23
C VAL A 124 -8.20 15.13 8.20
N LEU A 125 -8.78 15.87 7.24
CA LEU A 125 -8.02 16.51 6.16
C LEU A 125 -6.90 17.42 6.72
N ASP A 126 -7.21 18.32 7.65
CA ASP A 126 -6.22 19.24 8.20
C ASP A 126 -5.11 18.52 9.00
N ALA A 127 -5.40 17.35 9.57
CA ALA A 127 -4.44 16.56 10.32
C ALA A 127 -3.49 15.74 9.43
N ILE A 128 -3.88 15.46 8.18
CA ILE A 128 -3.12 14.60 7.26
C ILE A 128 -2.51 15.36 6.09
N THR A 129 -2.76 16.67 5.98
CA THR A 129 -2.30 17.50 4.86
C THR A 129 -1.49 18.71 5.29
N LEU A 130 -0.55 19.07 4.43
CA LEU A 130 0.11 20.37 4.45
C LEU A 130 -0.80 21.45 3.82
N PRO A 131 -0.65 22.73 4.21
CA PRO A 131 -1.37 23.84 3.57
C PRO A 131 -1.18 23.90 2.05
N GLU A 132 0.02 23.64 1.56
CA GLU A 132 0.37 23.64 0.14
C GLU A 132 -0.36 22.51 -0.60
N GLU A 133 -0.41 21.31 -0.02
CA GLU A 133 -1.13 20.17 -0.59
C GLU A 133 -2.62 20.48 -0.74
N ARG A 134 -3.25 21.16 0.23
CA ARG A 134 -4.66 21.55 0.13
C ARG A 134 -4.91 22.49 -1.06
N HIS A 135 -3.96 23.39 -1.34
CA HIS A 135 -4.06 24.27 -2.51
C HIS A 135 -3.86 23.51 -3.82
N GLU A 136 -2.86 22.63 -3.86
CA GLU A 136 -2.51 21.84 -5.05
C GLU A 136 -3.63 20.85 -5.41
N ILE A 137 -4.17 20.10 -4.44
CA ILE A 137 -5.26 19.15 -4.72
C ILE A 137 -6.57 19.86 -5.09
N ALA A 138 -6.80 21.09 -4.62
CA ALA A 138 -7.95 21.88 -5.03
C ALA A 138 -7.86 22.38 -6.49
N ALA A 139 -6.66 22.35 -7.09
CA ALA A 139 -6.44 22.68 -8.49
C ALA A 139 -6.54 21.46 -9.43
N LEU A 140 -6.66 20.25 -8.88
CA LEU A 140 -6.82 19.02 -9.66
C LEU A 140 -8.25 18.89 -10.24
N PRO A 141 -8.45 18.07 -11.28
CA PRO A 141 -9.76 17.89 -11.90
C PRO A 141 -10.86 17.51 -10.89
N GLU A 142 -12.04 18.12 -11.03
CA GLU A 142 -13.20 17.77 -10.20
C GLU A 142 -13.68 16.33 -10.46
N GLY A 143 -14.42 15.77 -9.50
CA GLY A 143 -15.06 14.45 -9.63
C GLY A 143 -14.34 13.30 -8.90
N LEU A 144 -13.18 13.58 -8.28
CA LEU A 144 -12.48 12.63 -7.40
C LEU A 144 -12.34 13.21 -5.98
N HIS A 145 -12.38 12.32 -4.98
CA HIS A 145 -12.03 12.60 -3.60
C HIS A 145 -10.50 12.69 -3.43
N TRP A 146 -9.90 13.81 -3.86
CA TRP A 146 -8.45 14.03 -3.80
C TRP A 146 -7.89 14.05 -2.38
N ASP A 147 -8.71 14.45 -1.41
CA ASP A 147 -8.42 14.31 0.01
C ASP A 147 -8.11 12.86 0.39
N ARG A 148 -8.94 11.92 -0.09
CA ARG A 148 -8.74 10.48 0.13
C ARG A 148 -7.57 9.93 -0.66
N ILE A 149 -7.37 10.37 -1.91
CA ILE A 149 -6.24 9.94 -2.74
C ILE A 149 -4.92 10.35 -2.09
N LEU A 150 -4.84 11.58 -1.59
CA LEU A 150 -3.69 12.08 -0.83
C LEU A 150 -3.44 11.26 0.44
N PHE A 151 -4.48 10.97 1.22
CA PHE A 151 -4.38 10.11 2.40
C PHE A 151 -3.81 8.72 2.05
N CYS A 152 -4.37 8.06 1.02
CA CYS A 152 -3.92 6.75 0.56
C CYS A 152 -2.44 6.78 0.13
N ALA A 153 -2.01 7.82 -0.61
CA ALA A 153 -0.62 7.98 -1.03
C ALA A 153 0.35 8.20 0.15
N LYS A 154 -0.09 8.90 1.22
CA LYS A 154 0.70 9.06 2.46
C LYS A 154 0.88 7.72 3.17
N GLU A 155 -0.15 6.89 3.24
CA GLU A 155 -0.05 5.56 3.85
C GLU A 155 0.86 4.62 3.03
N ALA A 156 0.77 4.64 1.70
CA ALA A 156 1.70 3.92 0.84
C ALA A 156 3.14 4.41 1.01
N THR A 157 3.35 5.73 1.15
CA THR A 157 4.66 6.33 1.46
C THR A 157 5.23 5.76 2.76
N TYR A 158 4.45 5.77 3.84
CA TYR A 158 4.89 5.23 5.13
C TYR A 158 5.29 3.75 5.03
N LYS A 159 4.50 2.94 4.30
CA LYS A 159 4.74 1.51 4.12
C LYS A 159 6.01 1.22 3.30
N ALA A 160 6.32 2.04 2.29
CA ALA A 160 7.58 1.94 1.54
C ALA A 160 8.79 2.43 2.36
N TRP A 161 8.58 3.45 3.20
CA TRP A 161 9.60 4.10 4.04
C TRP A 161 10.06 3.23 5.21
N TYR A 162 9.10 2.76 6.02
CA TYR A 162 9.38 2.21 7.34
C TYR A 162 10.34 1.02 7.34
N PRO A 163 10.26 0.04 6.41
CA PRO A 163 11.20 -1.08 6.36
C PRO A 163 12.66 -0.65 6.19
N LEU A 164 12.90 0.48 5.50
CA LEU A 164 14.23 0.96 5.15
C LEU A 164 14.85 1.88 6.19
N THR A 165 14.04 2.54 7.01
CA THR A 165 14.49 3.55 7.98
C THR A 165 14.27 3.13 9.43
N LYS A 166 13.27 2.27 9.68
CA LYS A 166 12.75 1.92 11.02
C LYS A 166 12.43 3.16 11.86
N ARG A 167 12.02 4.25 11.20
CA ARG A 167 11.67 5.53 11.81
C ARG A 167 10.25 5.92 11.45
N TRP A 168 9.62 6.65 12.36
CA TRP A 168 8.34 7.30 12.11
C TRP A 168 8.46 8.31 10.96
N LEU A 169 7.37 8.44 10.19
CA LEU A 169 7.17 9.47 9.18
C LEU A 169 5.72 9.94 9.36
N GLY A 170 5.55 11.16 9.88
CA GLY A 170 4.25 11.80 10.06
C GLY A 170 3.64 12.21 8.72
N PHE A 171 2.36 12.58 8.76
CA PHE A 171 1.68 13.05 7.55
C PHE A 171 2.27 14.38 7.05
N GLU A 172 2.73 15.22 7.96
CA GLU A 172 3.39 16.49 7.71
C GLU A 172 4.87 16.35 7.29
N ASP A 173 5.45 15.14 7.42
CA ASP A 173 6.87 14.89 7.11
C ASP A 173 7.11 14.57 5.62
N ALA A 174 6.05 14.55 4.81
CA ALA A 174 6.11 14.33 3.38
C ALA A 174 5.20 15.32 2.65
N HIS A 175 5.66 15.90 1.54
CA HIS A 175 4.83 16.69 0.61
C HIS A 175 4.60 15.87 -0.66
N ILE A 176 3.35 15.59 -0.99
CA ILE A 176 2.96 14.81 -2.17
C ILE A 176 2.35 15.72 -3.24
N VAL A 177 2.89 15.63 -4.45
CA VAL A 177 2.33 16.24 -5.66
C VAL A 177 1.78 15.15 -6.59
N PHE A 178 0.76 15.47 -7.36
CA PHE A 178 0.06 14.55 -8.25
C PHE A 178 0.10 15.01 -9.70
N ASP A 179 0.24 14.06 -10.60
CA ASP A 179 -0.07 14.19 -12.02
C ASP A 179 -1.27 13.29 -12.37
N VAL A 180 -2.03 13.65 -13.40
CA VAL A 180 -3.24 12.94 -13.82
C VAL A 180 -3.08 12.49 -15.27
N ASP A 181 -3.26 11.19 -15.50
CA ASP A 181 -3.22 10.61 -16.83
C ASP A 181 -4.45 11.01 -17.66
N ALA A 182 -4.40 10.77 -18.96
CA ALA A 182 -5.44 11.19 -19.91
C ALA A 182 -6.82 10.55 -19.65
N ASP A 183 -6.89 9.44 -18.89
CA ASP A 183 -8.15 8.80 -18.51
C ASP A 183 -8.86 9.50 -17.33
N GLY A 184 -8.18 10.42 -16.65
CA GLY A 184 -8.69 11.16 -15.50
C GLY A 184 -8.90 10.33 -14.23
N LYS A 185 -8.44 9.06 -14.20
CA LYS A 185 -8.67 8.11 -13.11
C LYS A 185 -7.41 7.40 -12.64
N THR A 186 -6.31 7.56 -13.37
CA THR A 186 -4.99 7.09 -12.99
C THR A 186 -4.00 8.25 -13.05
N GLY A 187 -2.83 8.05 -12.46
CA GLY A 187 -1.74 9.00 -12.60
C GLY A 187 -0.56 8.68 -11.69
N ASP A 188 0.43 9.56 -11.74
CA ASP A 188 1.63 9.50 -10.93
C ASP A 188 1.52 10.40 -9.70
N PHE A 189 2.29 10.09 -8.67
CA PHE A 189 2.53 10.98 -7.56
C PHE A 189 3.99 10.94 -7.11
N LEU A 190 4.48 12.03 -6.54
CA LEU A 190 5.82 12.10 -5.98
C LEU A 190 5.75 12.56 -4.53
N SER A 191 6.18 11.68 -3.62
CA SER A 191 6.26 11.97 -2.19
C SER A 191 7.66 12.47 -1.82
N LYS A 192 7.79 13.78 -1.58
CA LYS A 192 9.02 14.43 -1.17
C LYS A 192 9.15 14.40 0.35
N ILE A 193 10.22 13.79 0.86
CA ILE A 193 10.47 13.68 2.30
C ILE A 193 11.05 14.99 2.83
N LEU A 194 10.47 15.51 3.92
CA LEU A 194 10.80 16.81 4.52
C LEU A 194 11.69 16.69 5.76
N ILE A 195 11.93 15.47 6.22
CA ILE A 195 12.81 15.14 7.35
C ILE A 195 14.06 14.40 6.89
N ASP A 196 14.95 14.01 7.82
CA ASP A 196 16.13 13.21 7.50
C ASP A 196 15.75 11.89 6.82
N GLY A 197 16.16 11.72 5.56
CA GLY A 197 15.92 10.56 4.71
C GLY A 197 16.88 9.37 4.93
N ALA A 198 17.78 9.41 5.91
CA ALA A 198 18.79 8.37 6.11
C ALA A 198 18.17 6.96 6.24
N ALA A 199 18.56 6.05 5.35
CA ALA A 199 18.18 4.65 5.41
C ALA A 199 19.21 3.84 6.22
N LEU A 200 18.79 2.69 6.75
CA LEU A 200 19.68 1.76 7.45
C LEU A 200 20.83 1.27 6.55
N SER A 201 20.58 1.17 5.25
CA SER A 201 21.56 0.86 4.22
C SER A 201 21.11 1.41 2.85
N GLY A 202 22.06 1.61 1.94
CA GLY A 202 21.81 2.19 0.63
C GLY A 202 21.59 3.71 0.65
N PRO A 203 21.11 4.30 -0.46
CA PRO A 203 20.92 5.75 -0.55
C PRO A 203 19.77 6.25 0.35
N PRO A 204 19.82 7.52 0.79
CA PRO A 204 18.72 8.12 1.55
C PRO A 204 17.43 8.18 0.71
N LEU A 205 16.29 8.18 1.40
CA LEU A 205 14.97 8.37 0.80
C LEU A 205 14.60 9.85 0.83
N THR A 206 14.79 10.54 -0.30
CA THR A 206 14.48 11.97 -0.42
C THR A 206 13.19 12.24 -1.18
N ALA A 207 12.88 11.39 -2.16
CA ALA A 207 11.63 11.42 -2.91
C ALA A 207 11.25 10.00 -3.33
N LEU A 208 9.96 9.66 -3.23
CA LEU A 208 9.42 8.35 -3.57
C LEU A 208 8.34 8.54 -4.64
N ALA A 209 8.61 8.04 -5.84
CA ALA A 209 7.64 8.04 -6.93
C ALA A 209 6.65 6.88 -6.76
N GLY A 210 5.38 7.15 -7.02
CA GLY A 210 4.32 6.16 -6.97
C GLY A 210 3.24 6.41 -8.01
N ARG A 211 2.29 5.49 -8.07
CA ARG A 211 1.10 5.58 -8.92
C ARG A 211 -0.16 5.48 -8.12
N TRP A 212 -1.20 6.16 -8.58
CA TRP A 212 -2.53 6.12 -8.02
C TRP A 212 -3.56 5.72 -9.08
N SER A 213 -4.66 5.11 -8.64
CA SER A 213 -5.78 4.71 -9.49
C SER A 213 -7.09 4.80 -8.70
N VAL A 214 -8.16 5.17 -9.38
CA VAL A 214 -9.53 5.10 -8.86
C VAL A 214 -10.39 4.27 -9.80
N ASP A 215 -10.88 3.13 -9.31
CA ASP A 215 -11.84 2.29 -10.01
C ASP A 215 -12.69 1.50 -9.00
N GLN A 216 -13.93 1.19 -9.37
CA GLN A 216 -14.89 0.46 -8.52
C GLN A 216 -15.01 1.02 -7.09
N ASP A 217 -15.11 2.35 -6.97
CA ASP A 217 -15.21 3.09 -5.71
C ASP A 217 -14.05 2.80 -4.73
N LEU A 218 -12.88 2.45 -5.25
CA LEU A 218 -11.65 2.23 -4.50
C LEU A 218 -10.54 3.12 -5.05
N VAL A 219 -9.80 3.73 -4.12
CA VAL A 219 -8.49 4.32 -4.37
C VAL A 219 -7.44 3.24 -4.12
N LEU A 220 -6.49 3.10 -5.05
CA LEU A 220 -5.29 2.31 -4.84
C LEU A 220 -4.07 3.18 -5.08
N THR A 221 -3.04 3.00 -4.26
CA THR A 221 -1.73 3.62 -4.45
C THR A 221 -0.61 2.62 -4.27
N ALA A 222 0.47 2.78 -5.04
CA ALA A 222 1.65 1.94 -4.90
C ALA A 222 2.95 2.71 -5.16
N ILE A 223 3.97 2.37 -4.39
CA ILE A 223 5.37 2.80 -4.53
C ILE A 223 6.21 1.52 -4.60
N VAL A 224 7.10 1.45 -5.59
CA VAL A 224 8.07 0.36 -5.78
C VAL A 224 9.45 1.01 -5.96
N LEU A 225 10.38 0.74 -5.05
CA LEU A 225 11.72 1.36 -5.00
C LEU A 225 12.84 0.42 -5.43
#